data_AF-A0A965QJC3-F1
#
_entry.id   AF-A0A965QJC3-F1
#
_cell.length_a   1.000
_cell.length_b   1.000
_cell.length_c   1.000
_cell.angle_alpha   90.00
_cell.angle_beta   90.00
_cell.angle_gamma   90.00
#
_symmetry.space_group_name_H-M   'P 1'
#
loop_
_entity.id
_entity.type
_entity.pdbx_description
1 polymer ?
#
loop_
_entity_poly.entity_id
_entity_poly.type
_entity_poly.pdbx_seq_one_letter_code
_entity_poly.pdbx_strand_id
1 'polypeptide(L)'
;MSFGTSDIKQKPRKRKRIPWAQLLKRTFKIDVLKCDKCGGRMKLVAVVFDPPTIATTLRALGLPVRAPPIAPARSRQLLDCSNSNDWTGVDVDYGWPD
;
A
#
# COMPACT_ATOMS: atom_id res chain seq x y z
N MET A 1 -19.90 -16.31 -50.79
CA MET A 1 -18.59 -16.55 -50.16
C MET A 1 -18.75 -16.26 -48.68
N SER A 2 -18.86 -17.28 -47.83
CA SER A 2 -19.08 -17.10 -46.39
C SER A 2 -17.73 -17.02 -45.69
N PHE A 3 -17.44 -15.89 -45.05
CA PHE A 3 -16.29 -15.76 -44.17
C PHE A 3 -16.75 -16.10 -42.75
N GLY A 4 -16.30 -17.25 -42.26
CA GLY A 4 -16.52 -17.66 -40.87
C GLY A 4 -15.83 -16.70 -39.91
N THR A 5 -16.60 -16.15 -38.97
CA THR A 5 -16.05 -15.42 -37.83
C THR A 5 -15.49 -16.44 -36.84
N SER A 6 -14.17 -16.65 -36.86
CA SER A 6 -13.49 -17.43 -35.84
C SER A 6 -13.53 -16.70 -34.51
N ASP A 7 -14.18 -17.34 -33.53
CA ASP A 7 -14.38 -16.88 -32.17
C ASP A 7 -13.03 -16.79 -31.43
N ILE A 8 -12.50 -15.57 -31.28
CA ILE A 8 -11.25 -15.34 -30.54
C ILE A 8 -11.59 -15.41 -29.04
N LYS A 9 -11.45 -16.61 -28.46
CA LYS A 9 -11.60 -16.86 -27.02
C LYS A 9 -10.50 -16.14 -26.22
N GLN A 10 -10.76 -14.90 -25.79
CA GLN A 10 -9.83 -14.14 -24.96
C GLN A 10 -9.79 -14.70 -23.53
N LYS A 11 -8.62 -15.21 -23.11
CA LYS A 11 -8.42 -15.73 -21.74
C LYS A 11 -8.34 -14.55 -20.75
N PRO A 12 -9.05 -14.57 -19.61
CA PRO A 12 -9.04 -13.47 -18.66
C PRO A 12 -7.61 -13.21 -18.16
N ARG A 13 -7.15 -11.96 -18.29
CA ARG A 13 -5.80 -11.55 -17.87
C ARG A 13 -5.73 -11.58 -16.34
N LYS A 14 -5.01 -12.55 -15.80
CA LYS A 14 -4.73 -12.62 -14.36
C LYS A 14 -4.06 -11.33 -13.90
N ARG A 15 -4.56 -10.71 -12.82
CA ARG A 15 -3.96 -9.51 -12.22
C ARG A 15 -2.52 -9.85 -11.80
N LYS A 16 -1.54 -9.13 -12.38
CA LYS A 16 -0.13 -9.33 -12.05
C LYS A 16 0.15 -8.78 -10.65
N ARG A 17 0.93 -9.52 -9.83
CA ARG A 17 1.44 -8.99 -8.56
C ARG A 17 2.37 -7.81 -8.83
N ILE A 18 2.17 -6.71 -8.12
CA ILE A 18 3.01 -5.52 -8.22
C ILE A 18 4.24 -5.74 -7.33
N PRO A 19 5.48 -5.48 -7.81
CA PRO A 19 6.67 -5.55 -6.97
C PRO A 19 6.57 -4.58 -5.78
N TRP A 20 7.04 -5.00 -4.61
CA TRP A 20 6.95 -4.21 -3.37
C TRP A 20 7.51 -2.77 -3.53
N ALA A 21 8.64 -2.61 -4.20
CA ALA A 21 9.26 -1.30 -4.44
C ALA A 21 8.38 -0.38 -5.30
N GLN A 22 7.68 -0.95 -6.30
CA GLN A 22 6.74 -0.20 -7.13
C GLN A 22 5.49 0.20 -6.35
N LEU A 23 5.05 -0.63 -5.39
CA LEU A 23 3.95 -0.28 -4.49
C LEU A 23 4.33 0.91 -3.61
N LEU A 24 5.50 0.87 -2.96
CA LEU A 24 5.99 1.98 -2.13
C LEU A 24 6.12 3.29 -2.90
N LYS A 25 6.59 3.22 -4.15
CA LYS A 25 6.65 4.38 -5.05
C LYS A 25 5.26 4.94 -5.36
N ARG A 26 4.25 4.09 -5.46
CA ARG A 26 2.87 4.53 -5.73
C ARG A 26 2.18 5.10 -4.50
N THR A 27 2.34 4.49 -3.33
CA THR A 27 1.60 4.88 -2.11
C THR A 27 2.30 5.99 -1.33
N PHE A 28 3.63 5.92 -1.21
CA PHE A 28 4.43 6.87 -0.42
C PHE A 28 5.24 7.84 -1.27
N LYS A 29 5.24 7.69 -2.61
CA LYS A 29 6.09 8.47 -3.53
C LYS A 29 7.60 8.31 -3.25
N ILE A 30 8.01 7.18 -2.65
CA ILE A 30 9.41 6.87 -2.32
C ILE A 30 9.95 5.81 -3.28
N ASP A 31 11.11 6.05 -3.91
CA ASP A 31 11.82 5.07 -4.75
C ASP A 31 13.02 4.46 -3.99
N VAL A 32 12.74 3.40 -3.25
CA VAL A 32 13.70 2.67 -2.39
C VAL A 32 14.86 2.01 -3.14
N LEU A 33 14.79 1.89 -4.47
CA LEU A 33 15.87 1.33 -5.29
C LEU A 33 16.71 2.41 -5.98
N LYS A 34 16.50 3.68 -5.64
CA LYS A 34 17.32 4.80 -6.10
C LYS A 34 18.14 5.35 -4.94
N CYS A 35 19.46 5.48 -5.13
CA CYS A 35 20.32 6.14 -4.17
C CYS A 35 20.01 7.63 -4.09
N ASP A 36 19.75 8.15 -2.89
CA ASP A 36 19.49 9.58 -2.70
C ASP A 36 20.75 10.45 -2.89
N LYS A 37 21.94 9.88 -2.64
CA LYS A 37 23.22 10.60 -2.79
C LYS A 37 23.72 10.69 -4.23
N CYS A 38 23.63 9.60 -5.00
CA CYS A 38 24.21 9.53 -6.35
C CYS A 38 23.20 9.21 -7.46
N GLY A 39 21.94 8.95 -7.15
CA GLY A 39 20.90 8.61 -8.13
C GLY A 39 21.02 7.22 -8.77
N GLY A 40 22.04 6.43 -8.42
CA GLY A 40 22.26 5.08 -8.94
C GLY A 40 21.19 4.06 -8.51
N ARG A 41 21.11 2.94 -9.23
CA ARG A 41 20.23 1.81 -8.92
C ARG A 41 20.80 0.99 -7.76
N MET A 42 20.05 0.87 -6.67
CA MET A 42 20.33 -0.01 -5.54
C MET A 42 19.70 -1.39 -5.76
N LYS A 43 20.25 -2.41 -5.09
CA LYS A 43 19.73 -3.77 -5.05
C LYS A 43 19.50 -4.18 -3.60
N LEU A 44 18.45 -4.97 -3.36
CA LEU A 44 18.20 -5.56 -2.05
C LEU A 44 19.26 -6.64 -1.79
N VAL A 45 20.07 -6.47 -0.75
CA VAL A 45 21.16 -7.40 -0.41
C VAL A 45 20.66 -8.48 0.56
N ALA A 46 19.95 -8.07 1.61
CA ALA A 46 19.44 -9.00 2.62
C ALA A 46 18.19 -8.43 3.30
N VAL A 47 17.37 -9.33 3.86
CA VAL A 47 16.32 -9.00 4.81
C VAL A 47 16.63 -9.76 6.09
N VAL A 48 16.86 -9.03 7.18
CA VAL A 48 17.29 -9.59 8.47
C VAL A 48 16.12 -9.55 9.44
N PHE A 49 15.78 -10.70 10.03
CA PHE A 49 14.70 -10.82 11.01
C PHE A 49 15.21 -11.18 12.41
N ASP A 50 16.44 -11.65 12.53
CA ASP A 50 17.03 -12.08 13.79
C ASP A 50 17.43 -10.88 14.67
N PRO A 51 16.92 -10.75 15.91
CA PRO A 51 17.16 -9.58 16.76
C PRO A 51 18.64 -9.27 17.06
N PRO A 52 19.50 -10.22 17.45
CA PRO A 52 20.91 -9.92 17.69
C PRO A 52 21.64 -9.50 16.41
N THR A 53 21.29 -10.07 15.26
CA THR A 53 21.86 -9.65 13.95
C THR A 53 21.42 -8.23 13.58
N ILE A 54 20.16 -7.88 13.81
CA ILE A 54 19.65 -6.51 13.63
C ILE A 54 20.43 -5.54 14.51
N ALA A 55 20.56 -5.83 15.81
CA ALA A 55 21.28 -4.97 16.74
C ALA A 55 22.75 -4.77 16.35
N THR A 56 23.43 -5.84 15.92
CA THR A 56 24.82 -5.78 15.47
C THR A 56 24.98 -4.93 14.21
N THR A 57 24.09 -5.13 13.23
CA THR A 57 24.10 -4.36 11.98
C THR A 57 23.84 -2.88 12.23
N LEU A 58 22.85 -2.54 13.06
CA LEU A 58 22.52 -1.15 13.39
C LEU A 58 23.67 -0.45 14.13
N ARG A 59 24.32 -1.14 15.09
CA ARG A 59 25.51 -0.60 15.78
C ARG A 59 26.66 -0.32 14.81
N ALA A 60 26.92 -1.25 13.88
CA ALA A 60 27.98 -1.08 12.88
C ALA A 60 27.73 0.11 11.95
N LEU A 61 26.46 0.43 11.67
CA LEU A 61 26.05 1.61 10.90
C LEU A 61 25.96 2.90 11.73
N GLY A 62 26.17 2.84 13.04
CA GLY A 62 25.98 3.99 13.94
C GLY A 62 24.53 4.42 14.13
N LEU A 63 23.56 3.52 13.88
CA LEU A 63 22.12 3.77 14.01
C LEU A 63 21.60 3.34 15.39
N PRO A 64 20.54 3.98 15.91
CA PRO A 64 19.93 3.58 17.17
C PRO A 64 19.32 2.17 17.08
N VAL A 65 19.66 1.30 18.03
CA VAL A 65 19.13 -0.07 18.11
C VAL A 65 17.69 -0.10 18.62
N ARG A 66 17.33 0.84 19.51
CA ARG A 66 15.99 0.94 20.05
C ARG A 66 15.06 1.56 18.99
N ALA A 67 13.94 0.89 18.73
CA ALA A 67 12.91 1.42 17.86
C ALA A 67 12.38 2.78 18.38
N PRO A 68 12.03 3.72 17.48
CA PRO A 68 11.39 4.96 17.88
C PRO A 68 10.07 4.68 18.60
N PRO A 69 9.67 5.51 19.59
CA PRO A 69 8.39 5.35 20.27
C PRO A 69 7.24 5.42 19.27
N ILE A 70 6.23 4.58 19.45
CA ILE A 70 5.03 4.57 18.62
C ILE A 70 4.31 5.90 18.82
N ALA A 71 4.19 6.70 17.76
CA ALA A 71 3.40 7.92 17.81
C ALA A 71 1.91 7.57 18.00
N PRO A 72 1.13 8.39 18.74
CA PRO A 72 -0.31 8.16 18.85
C PRO A 72 -0.94 8.15 17.46
N ALA A 73 -2.00 7.35 17.30
CA ALA A 73 -2.78 7.36 16.07
C ALA A 73 -3.26 8.78 15.80
N ARG A 74 -2.95 9.32 14.62
CA ARG A 74 -3.57 10.58 14.20
C ARG A 74 -5.06 10.30 14.03
N SER A 75 -5.90 10.92 14.87
CA SER A 75 -7.33 10.94 14.60
C SER A 75 -7.51 11.48 13.18
N ARG A 76 -8.26 10.77 12.35
CA ARG A 76 -8.82 11.40 11.14
C ARG A 76 -9.50 12.66 11.66
N GLN A 77 -9.14 13.83 11.14
CA GLN A 77 -9.90 15.05 11.42
C GLN A 77 -11.34 14.71 11.09
N LEU A 78 -12.10 14.43 12.15
CA LEU A 78 -13.49 14.10 12.07
C LEU A 78 -14.08 15.44 11.66
N LEU A 79 -14.42 15.58 10.38
CA LEU A 79 -15.48 16.52 10.02
C LEU A 79 -16.59 16.20 11.01
N ASP A 80 -16.87 17.18 11.85
CA ASP A 80 -17.69 17.03 13.03
C ASP A 80 -19.02 16.38 12.64
N CYS A 81 -19.16 15.08 12.92
CA CYS A 81 -20.42 14.37 12.71
C CYS A 81 -21.47 14.79 13.75
N SER A 82 -21.14 15.68 14.70
CA SER A 82 -22.08 16.12 15.72
C SER A 82 -23.12 17.14 15.24
N ASN A 83 -23.15 17.48 13.94
CA ASN A 83 -24.23 18.32 13.39
C ASN A 83 -24.92 17.81 12.12
N SER A 84 -25.05 16.49 11.95
CA SER A 84 -26.02 15.94 10.99
C SER A 84 -27.00 14.98 11.69
N ASN A 85 -27.89 15.56 12.49
CA ASN A 85 -29.13 14.91 12.88
C ASN A 85 -30.14 14.95 11.71
N ASP A 86 -29.71 14.62 10.50
CA ASP A 86 -30.57 14.62 9.31
C ASP A 86 -30.66 13.20 8.72
N TRP A 87 -30.94 12.26 9.62
CA TRP A 87 -31.32 10.87 9.30
C TRP A 87 -32.74 10.56 9.80
N THR A 88 -33.56 11.59 10.03
CA THR A 88 -34.98 11.46 10.36
C THR A 88 -35.78 12.37 9.45
N GLY A 89 -36.16 11.88 8.26
CA GLY A 89 -37.20 12.57 7.48
C GLY A 89 -37.06 12.60 5.96
N VAL A 90 -36.57 11.54 5.31
CA VAL A 90 -37.06 11.20 3.96
C VAL A 90 -37.21 9.69 3.91
N ASP A 91 -38.46 9.24 3.79
CA ASP A 91 -38.81 7.86 3.50
C ASP A 91 -37.98 7.35 2.33
N VAL A 92 -37.12 6.37 2.60
CA VAL A 92 -36.53 5.58 1.54
C VAL A 92 -36.99 4.15 1.72
N ASP A 93 -38.12 3.85 1.06
CA ASP A 93 -38.48 2.51 0.60
C ASP A 93 -37.36 1.96 -0.31
N TYR A 94 -36.20 1.64 0.25
CA TYR A 94 -35.32 0.67 -0.37
C TYR A 94 -35.89 -0.70 -0.03
N GLY A 95 -36.85 -1.11 -0.85
CA GLY A 95 -37.32 -2.48 -0.94
C GLY A 95 -36.12 -3.39 -1.18
N TRP A 96 -35.66 -4.00 -0.08
CA TRP A 96 -34.71 -5.09 -0.11
C TRP A 96 -35.50 -6.33 -0.59
N PRO A 97 -35.20 -6.89 -1.77
CA PRO A 97 -35.88 -8.11 -2.21
C PRO A 97 -35.41 -9.29 -1.35
N ASP A 98 -36.36 -10.16 -0.98
CA ASP A 98 -36.13 -11.44 -0.26
C ASP A 98 -35.11 -12.36 -0.95
#